data_AF-A0A855G2T6-F1
#
_entry.id   AF-A0A855G2T6-F1
#
_cell.length_a   1.000
_cell.length_b   1.000
_cell.length_c   1.000
_cell.angle_alpha   90.00
_cell.angle_beta   90.00
_cell.angle_gamma   90.00
#
_symmetry.space_group_name_H-M   'P 1'
#
loop_
_entity.id
_entity.type
_entity.pdbx_description
1 polymer ?
#
loop_
_entity_poly.entity_id
_entity_poly.type
_entity_poly.pdbx_seq_one_letter_code
_entity_poly.pdbx_strand_id
1 'polypeptide(L)' 'MIEVKKSEKAKEIKYPVARKSKFNGEVVVFSGENSGIVVKVGHPLRNTVGTVSENWTSLTNESTWEPVDVHISG' A
#
# COMPACT_ATOMS: atom_id res chain seq x y z
N MET A 1 6.81 -32.34 -22.51
CA MET A 1 7.20 -32.09 -21.10
C MET A 1 6.75 -30.67 -20.79
N ILE A 2 5.63 -30.51 -20.09
CA ILE A 2 5.10 -29.19 -19.74
C ILE A 2 5.76 -28.79 -18.42
N GLU A 3 6.72 -27.88 -18.49
CA GLU A 3 7.34 -27.30 -17.30
C GLU A 3 6.38 -26.28 -16.70
N VAL A 4 5.61 -26.72 -15.71
CA VAL A 4 4.86 -25.81 -14.83
C VAL A 4 5.90 -25.14 -13.94
N LYS A 5 6.37 -23.95 -14.33
CA LYS A 5 7.18 -23.11 -13.47
C LYS A 5 6.35 -22.85 -12.21
N LYS A 6 6.83 -23.43 -11.10
CA LYS A 6 6.33 -23.21 -9.74
C LYS A 6 6.19 -21.69 -9.58
N SER A 7 4.95 -21.20 -9.52
CA SER A 7 4.68 -19.82 -9.12
C SER A 7 5.48 -19.60 -7.85
N GLU A 8 6.48 -18.72 -7.93
CA GLU A 8 7.13 -18.17 -6.75
C GLU A 8 5.98 -17.75 -5.86
N LYS A 9 5.80 -18.44 -4.72
CA LYS A 9 4.76 -18.11 -3.76
C LYS A 9 4.88 -16.61 -3.54
N ALA A 10 3.91 -15.84 -4.05
CA ALA A 10 3.83 -14.41 -3.78
C ALA A 10 4.02 -14.28 -2.28
N LYS A 11 5.08 -13.60 -1.83
CA LYS A 11 5.39 -13.44 -0.41
C LYS A 11 4.08 -13.04 0.27
N GLU A 12 3.58 -13.88 1.15
CA GLU A 12 2.30 -13.65 1.80
C GLU A 12 2.43 -12.36 2.62
N ILE A 13 1.74 -11.31 2.17
CA ILE A 13 1.77 -10.02 2.84
C ILE A 13 0.91 -10.13 4.09
N LYS A 14 1.52 -9.89 5.25
CA LYS A 14 0.81 -9.76 6.52
C LYS A 14 0.36 -8.31 6.69
N TYR A 15 -0.95 -8.12 6.76
CA TYR A 15 -1.57 -6.82 6.99
C TYR A 15 -1.65 -6.51 8.50
N PRO A 16 -1.74 -5.22 8.89
CA PRO A 16 -1.69 -4.04 8.03
C PRO A 16 -0.27 -3.69 7.56
N VAL A 17 -0.15 -3.02 6.41
CA VAL A 17 1.14 -2.54 5.87
C VAL A 17 1.06 -1.07 5.53
N ALA A 18 1.98 -0.27 6.06
CA ALA A 18 2.10 1.12 5.69
C ALA A 18 2.97 1.30 4.45
N ARG A 19 2.49 2.14 3.52
CA ARG A 19 3.22 2.54 2.32
C ARG A 19 3.09 4.04 2.12
N LYS A 20 4.15 4.65 1.60
CA LYS A 20 4.15 6.04 1.17
C LYS A 20 4.15 6.12 -0.36
N SER A 21 3.29 6.96 -0.91
CA SER A 21 3.20 7.22 -2.34
C SER A 21 4.42 8.02 -2.78
N LYS A 22 5.13 7.53 -3.79
CA LYS A 22 6.25 8.24 -4.42
C LYS A 22 5.78 9.42 -5.27
N PHE A 23 4.51 9.45 -5.68
CA PHE A 23 3.96 10.50 -6.54
C PHE A 23 3.66 11.79 -5.78
N ASN A 24 3.01 11.68 -4.62
CA ASN A 24 2.55 12.84 -3.83
C ASN A 24 2.96 12.78 -2.36
N GLY A 25 3.60 11.72 -1.88
CA GLY A 25 4.03 11.59 -0.49
C GLY A 25 2.92 11.21 0.51
N GLU A 26 1.71 10.87 0.02
CA GLU A 26 0.62 10.38 0.86
C GLU A 26 0.98 9.04 1.52
N VAL A 27 0.64 8.85 2.78
CA VAL A 27 0.84 7.58 3.49
C VAL A 27 -0.49 6.87 3.67
N VAL A 28 -0.54 5.63 3.21
CA VAL A 28 -1.70 4.75 3.28
C VAL A 28 -1.32 3.52 4.12
N VAL A 29 -2.18 3.19 5.09
CA VAL A 29 -2.14 1.91 5.80
C VAL A 29 -3.06 0.96 5.06
N PHE A 30 -2.48 -0.04 4.40
CA PHE A 30 -3.18 -1.06 3.65
C PHE A 30 -3.68 -2.16 4.58
N SER A 31 -4.94 -2.55 4.42
CA SER A 31 -5.59 -3.71 5.03
C SER A 31 -5.84 -4.85 4.03
N GLY A 32 -5.62 -4.59 2.74
CA GLY A 32 -5.65 -5.55 1.64
C GLY A 32 -4.78 -5.05 0.49
N GLU A 33 -4.69 -5.80 -0.61
CA GLU A 33 -3.74 -5.47 -1.69
C GLU A 33 -4.00 -4.08 -2.30
N ASN A 34 -5.27 -3.73 -2.46
CA ASN A 34 -5.76 -2.47 -3.03
C ASN A 34 -6.61 -1.66 -2.03
N SER A 35 -6.72 -2.13 -0.79
CA SER A 35 -7.60 -1.54 0.23
C SER A 35 -6.78 -0.94 1.36
N GLY A 36 -7.09 0.31 1.72
CA GLY A 36 -6.35 1.02 2.75
C GLY A 36 -6.92 2.39 3.12
N ILE A 37 -6.33 2.97 4.15
CA ILE A 37 -6.75 4.23 4.79
C ILE A 37 -5.60 5.24 4.72
N VAL A 38 -5.90 6.47 4.31
CA VAL A 38 -4.94 7.57 4.32
C VAL A 38 -4.68 8.02 5.75
N VAL A 39 -3.44 7.91 6.22
CA VAL A 39 -3.01 8.36 7.56
C VAL A 39 -2.17 9.64 7.52
N LYS A 40 -1.66 10.01 6.35
CA LYS A 40 -0.98 11.29 6.10
C LYS A 40 -1.24 11.74 4.69
N VAL A 41 -1.70 12.97 4.49
CA VAL A 41 -1.95 13.53 3.16
C VAL A 41 -0.64 13.90 2.44
N GLY A 42 -0.65 13.73 1.12
CA GLY A 42 0.42 14.17 0.22
C GLY A 42 0.18 15.56 -0.38
N HIS A 43 1.08 16.01 -1.27
CA HIS A 43 0.91 17.21 -2.09
C HIS A 43 1.07 16.89 -3.58
N PRO A 44 0.17 17.35 -4.48
CA PRO A 44 -1.04 18.11 -4.18
C PRO A 44 -2.08 17.27 -3.41
N LEU A 45 -2.92 17.95 -2.62
CA LEU A 45 -3.96 17.32 -1.83
C LEU A 45 -5.00 16.68 -2.76
N ARG A 46 -5.07 15.34 -2.77
CA ARG A 46 -6.11 14.58 -3.48
C ARG A 46 -7.13 13.96 -2.53
N ASN A 47 -6.67 13.53 -1.35
CA ASN A 47 -7.50 12.93 -0.31
C ASN A 47 -7.31 13.67 1.02
N THR A 48 -8.16 13.34 1.99
CA THR A 48 -8.04 13.78 3.39
C THR A 48 -7.60 12.62 4.28
N VAL A 49 -7.04 12.91 5.46
CA VAL A 49 -6.76 11.89 6.48
C VAL A 49 -8.06 11.18 6.86
N GLY A 50 -8.02 9.85 6.94
CA GLY A 50 -9.18 9.00 7.20
C GLY A 50 -9.94 8.57 5.94
N THR A 51 -9.54 9.03 4.75
CA THR A 51 -10.10 8.52 3.49
C THR A 51 -9.83 7.02 3.38
N VAL A 52 -10.90 6.22 3.26
CA VAL A 52 -10.84 4.78 3.01
C VAL A 52 -11.14 4.53 1.53
N SER A 53 -10.35 3.68 0.88
CA SER A 53 -10.60 3.27 -0.51
C SER A 53 -10.18 1.81 -0.72
N GLU A 54 -10.92 1.11 -1.57
CA GLU A 54 -10.66 -0.27 -2.01
C GLU A 54 -10.03 -0.33 -3.42
N ASN A 55 -9.76 0.83 -4.02
CA ASN A 55 -9.31 0.97 -5.41
C ASN A 55 -7.90 1.58 -5.51
N TRP A 56 -7.05 1.40 -4.50
CA TRP A 56 -5.65 1.81 -4.60
C TRP A 56 -4.91 0.99 -5.65
N THR A 57 -3.87 1.56 -6.25
CA THR A 57 -2.86 0.76 -6.93
C THR A 57 -2.28 -0.25 -5.95
N SER A 58 -2.09 -1.51 -6.37
CA SER A 58 -1.60 -2.60 -5.52
C SER A 58 -0.40 -2.16 -4.69
N LEU A 59 -0.41 -2.47 -3.39
CA LEU A 59 0.66 -2.11 -2.45
C LEU A 59 2.02 -2.74 -2.82
N THR A 60 2.00 -3.77 -3.67
CA THR A 60 3.18 -4.45 -4.20
C THR A 60 3.84 -3.67 -5.35
N ASN A 61 3.16 -2.66 -5.90
CA ASN A 61 3.72 -1.83 -6.94
C ASN A 61 4.78 -0.87 -6.37
N GLU A 62 6.04 -1.30 -6.41
CA GLU A 62 7.19 -0.53 -5.94
C GLU A 62 7.46 0.75 -6.75
N SER A 63 6.86 0.92 -7.93
CA SER A 63 6.95 2.20 -8.67
C SER A 63 6.03 3.26 -8.06
N THR A 64 4.92 2.85 -7.44
CA THR A 64 3.97 3.75 -6.77
C THR A 64 4.32 3.93 -5.30
N TRP A 65 4.73 2.86 -4.64
CA TRP A 65 4.82 2.79 -3.18
C TRP A 65 6.25 2.55 -2.70
N GLU A 66 6.60 3.17 -1.58
CA GLU A 66 7.77 2.83 -0.78
C GLU A 66 7.35 2.37 0.63
N PRO A 67 8.10 1.43 1.26
CA PRO A 67 7.88 1.07 2.65
C PRO A 67 8.08 2.30 3.56
N VAL A 68 7.25 2.42 4.59
CA VAL A 68 7.40 3.45 5.61
C VAL A 68 6.99 2.87 6.96
N ASP A 69 7.74 3.21 8.00
CA ASP A 69 7.36 2.88 9.37
C ASP A 69 6.37 3.92 9.89
N VAL A 70 5.26 3.43 10.46
CA VAL A 70 4.24 4.28 11.09
C VAL A 70 4.07 3.82 12.52
N HIS A 71 4.12 4.78 13.44
CA HIS A 71 3.78 4.56 14.83
C HIS A 71 2.31 4.92 15.05
N ILE A 72 1.51 3.98 15.54
CA ILE A 72 0.10 4.20 15.91
C ILE A 72 0.03 4.19 17.44
N SER A 73 -0.33 5.33 18.02
CA SER A 73 -0.52 5.52 19.46
C SER A 73 -1.99 5.81 19.78
N GLY A 74 -2.43 5.45 20.99
CA GLY A 74 -3.75 5.76 21.54
C GLY A 74 -3.64 6.51 22.85
#